data_AF-A0A6V7JYT7-F1
#
_entry.id   AF-A0A6V7JYT7-F1
#
_cell.length_a   1.000
_cell.length_b   1.000
_cell.length_c   1.000
_cell.angle_alpha   90.00
_cell.angle_beta   90.00
_cell.angle_gamma   90.00
#
_symmetry.space_group_name_H-M   'P 1'
#
loop_
_entity.id
_entity.type
_entity.pdbx_description
1 polymer ?
#
loop_
_entity_poly.entity_id
_entity_poly.type
_entity_poly.pdbx_seq_one_letter_code
_entity_poly.pdbx_strand_id
1 'polypeptide(L)' 'KVNEKVQVINDYEAGRGIPNQLVIGKIERVLGMKLRGKDRGTPLEPRGSTKK' A
#
# COMPACT_ATOMS: atom_id res chain seq x y z
N LYS A 1 -10.29 2.12 -3.05
CA LYS A 1 -10.04 2.83 -4.32
C LYS A 1 -8.83 3.76 -4.15
N VAL A 2 -7.83 3.67 -5.03
CA VAL A 2 -6.53 4.38 -4.86
C VAL A 2 -6.52 5.79 -5.47
N ASN A 3 -7.42 6.09 -6.42
CA ASN A 3 -7.55 7.39 -7.09
C ASN A 3 -6.24 7.89 -7.71
N GLU A 4 -5.48 6.99 -8.33
CA GLU A 4 -4.27 7.30 -9.11
C GLU A 4 -4.44 6.84 -10.55
N LYS A 5 -3.62 7.36 -11.46
CA LYS A 5 -3.58 6.89 -12.85
C LYS A 5 -3.07 5.45 -12.88
N VAL A 6 -3.62 4.63 -13.78
CA VAL A 6 -3.24 3.21 -13.95
C VAL A 6 -1.73 3.07 -14.20
N GLN A 7 -1.15 3.95 -15.01
CA GLN A 7 0.29 3.96 -15.30
C GLN A 7 1.15 4.11 -14.03
N VAL A 8 0.72 4.95 -13.09
CA VAL A 8 1.43 5.17 -11.83
C VAL A 8 1.45 3.88 -11.01
N ILE A 9 0.33 3.15 -10.95
CA ILE A 9 0.24 1.86 -10.25
C ILE A 9 1.16 0.82 -10.90
N ASN A 10 1.16 0.72 -12.24
CA ASN A 10 2.04 -0.20 -12.97
C ASN A 10 3.53 0.07 -12.70
N ASP A 11 3.92 1.34 -12.58
CA ASP A 11 5.31 1.70 -12.24
C ASP A 11 5.70 1.27 -10.82
N TYR A 12 4.76 1.30 -9.86
CA TYR A 12 4.98 0.77 -8.51
C TYR A 12 5.08 -0.76 -8.49
N GLU A 13 4.28 -1.46 -9.29
CA GLU A 13 4.39 -2.92 -9.45
C GLU A 13 5.72 -3.33 -10.10
N ALA A 14 6.21 -2.53 -11.06
CA ALA A 14 7.51 -2.72 -11.69
C ALA A 14 8.70 -2.28 -10.80
N GLY A 15 8.45 -1.70 -9.61
CA GLY A 15 9.49 -1.23 -8.69
C GLY A 15 10.24 0.02 -9.16
N ARG A 16 9.73 0.73 -10.18
CA ARG A 16 10.33 1.95 -10.74
C ARG A 16 9.59 3.24 -10.36
N GLY A 17 8.46 3.11 -9.66
CA GLY A 17 7.65 4.24 -9.21
C GLY A 17 8.37 5.11 -8.18
N ILE A 18 8.15 6.43 -8.25
CA ILE A 18 8.67 7.40 -7.28
C ILE A 18 8.03 7.12 -5.91
N PRO A 19 8.79 6.91 -4.82
CA PRO A 19 8.21 6.57 -3.52
C PRO A 19 7.30 7.67 -2.96
N ASN A 20 5.97 7.45 -2.97
CA ASN A 20 5.00 8.32 -2.31
C ASN A 20 4.25 7.58 -1.20
N GLN A 21 4.44 8.04 0.03
CA GLN A 21 3.88 7.38 1.22
C GLN A 21 2.34 7.35 1.24
N LEU A 22 1.67 8.33 0.63
CA LEU A 22 0.20 8.37 0.53
C LEU A 22 -0.32 7.34 -0.45
N VAL A 23 0.31 7.24 -1.62
CA VAL A 23 -0.08 6.28 -2.67
C VAL A 23 0.13 4.86 -2.16
N ILE A 24 1.29 4.58 -1.57
CA ILE A 24 1.59 3.25 -1.02
C ILE A 24 0.62 2.88 0.09
N GLY A 25 0.29 3.81 1.00
CA GLY A 25 -0.70 3.55 2.06
C GLY A 25 -2.11 3.27 1.53
N LYS A 26 -2.50 3.86 0.39
CA LYS A 26 -3.78 3.55 -0.26
C LYS A 26 -3.75 2.17 -0.92
N ILE A 27 -2.64 1.80 -1.57
CA ILE A 27 -2.45 0.48 -2.17
C ILE A 27 -2.47 -0.60 -1.08
N GLU A 28 -1.73 -0.41 0.01
CA GLU A 28 -1.70 -1.32 1.16
C GLU A 28 -3.12 -1.58 1.72
N ARG A 29 -3.98 -0.55 1.79
CA ARG A 29 -5.37 -0.71 2.26
C ARG A 29 -6.27 -1.46 1.28
N VAL A 30 -6.07 -1.26 -0.01
CA VAL A 30 -6.89 -1.95 -1.03
C VAL A 30 -6.48 -3.42 -1.14
N LEU A 31 -5.19 -3.71 -1.02
CA LEU A 31 -4.65 -5.06 -1.05
C LEU A 31 -4.76 -5.79 0.30
N GLY A 32 -4.95 -5.05 1.40
CA GLY A 32 -5.01 -5.63 2.75
C GLY A 32 -3.67 -6.23 3.19
N MET A 33 -2.55 -5.71 2.70
CA MET A 33 -1.20 -6.20 3.00
C MET A 33 -0.20 -5.04 3.12
N LYS A 34 0.86 -5.23 3.92
CA LYS A 34 1.98 -4.27 4.00
C LYS A 34 2.93 -4.47 2.81
N LEU A 35 3.27 -3.37 2.13
CA LEU A 35 4.18 -3.39 0.98
C LEU A 35 5.58 -2.85 1.34
N ARG A 36 5.77 -2.37 2.57
CA ARG A 36 7.00 -1.74 3.06
C ARG A 36 7.43 -2.26 4.44
N GLY A 37 8.67 -1.94 4.82
CA GLY A 37 9.20 -2.21 6.15
C GLY A 37 9.68 -3.65 6.34
N LYS A 38 9.79 -4.08 7.60
CA LYS A 38 10.20 -5.44 7.97
C LYS A 38 9.10 -6.47 7.74
N ASP A 39 7.84 -6.05 7.83
CA ASP A 39 6.65 -6.91 7.73
C ASP A 39 6.07 -6.94 6.30
N ARG A 40 6.91 -6.88 5.27
CA ARG A 40 6.42 -6.90 3.87
C ARG A 40 5.74 -8.24 3.57
N GLY A 41 4.57 -8.18 2.94
CA GLY A 41 3.76 -9.36 2.62
C GLY A 41 2.90 -9.86 3.79
N THR A 42 2.99 -9.26 4.98
CA THR A 42 2.04 -9.58 6.04
C THR A 42 0.70 -8.90 5.77
N PRO A 43 -0.42 -9.49 6.20
CA PRO A 43 -1.71 -8.82 6.19
C PRO A 43 -1.65 -7.46 6.89
N LEU A 44 -2.29 -6.46 6.30
CA LEU A 44 -2.48 -5.16 6.93
C LEU A 44 -3.56 -5.35 8.00
N GLU A 45 -3.24 -5.03 9.26
CA GLU A 45 -4.25 -5.08 10.31
C GLU A 45 -5.44 -4.19 9.95
N PRO A 46 -6.69 -4.69 10.12
CA PRO A 46 -7.87 -3.90 9.86
C PRO A 46 -7.83 -2.66 10.76
N ARG A 47 -8.02 -1.48 10.15
CA ARG A 47 -8.21 -0.22 10.90
C ARG A 47 -9.49 -0.32 11.73
N GLY A 48 -9.35 -0.82 12.94
CA GLY A 48 -10.43 -1.09 13.89
C GLY A 48 -9.98 -1.88 15.14
N SER A 49 -8.78 -2.46 15.14
CA SER A 49 -8.27 -3.28 16.26
C SER A 49 -7.35 -2.56 17.26
N THR A 50 -7.21 -1.23 17.22
CA THR A 50 -6.56 -0.52 18.34
C THR A 50 -7.50 -0.50 19.54
N LYS A 51 -7.45 -1.59 20.30
CA LYS A 51 -7.88 -1.70 21.69
C LYS A 51 -7.35 -0.52 22.50
N LYS A 52 -8.22 -0.06 23.39
CA LYS A 52 -7.97 0.73 24.59
C LYS A 52 -6.77 0.23 25.39
#